data_AF-A0A9E4M757-F1
#
_entry.id   AF-A0A9E4M757-F1
#
_cell.length_a   1.000
_cell.length_b   1.000
_cell.length_c   1.000
_cell.angle_alpha   90.00
_cell.angle_beta   90.00
_cell.angle_gamma   90.00
#
_symmetry.space_group_name_H-M   'P 1'
#
loop_
_entity.id
_entity.type
_entity.pdbx_description
1 polymer ?
#
loop_
_entity_poly.entity_id
_entity_poly.type
_entity_poly.pdbx_seq_one_letter_code
_entity_poly.pdbx_strand_id
1 'polypeptide(L)'
;MLLVPAITLFHVGRIPGIIASVIYALPAAVHYTDLGLRRVPAETHEAAESFGATRAQRLRHVEMPLAAPELMVAVNQVIMLILAMVVIAGLVGGGGLGLEAVRGLRRSDAVGRGFETGIAIVLLAAILDRLTRAVADRLRPPAAV
;
A
#
# COMPACT_ATOMS: atom_id res chain seq x y z
N MET A 1 1.09 0.37 38.47
CA MET A 1 1.20 1.84 38.44
C MET A 1 2.27 2.37 37.47
N LEU A 2 3.35 1.62 37.16
CA LEU A 2 4.36 2.03 36.17
C LEU A 2 3.98 1.84 34.68
N LEU A 3 2.89 1.09 34.38
CA LEU A 3 2.43 0.90 32.98
C LEU A 3 1.68 2.12 32.41
N VAL A 4 0.97 2.87 33.26
CA VAL A 4 0.12 3.99 32.83
C VAL A 4 0.95 5.14 32.21
N PRO A 5 2.09 5.57 32.79
CA PRO A 5 2.94 6.60 32.18
C PRO A 5 3.58 6.16 30.85
N ALA A 6 3.99 4.89 30.74
CA ALA A 6 4.57 4.35 29.51
C ALA A 6 3.55 4.32 28.36
N ILE A 7 2.31 3.92 28.64
CA ILE A 7 1.20 3.90 27.67
C ILE A 7 0.83 5.33 27.21
N THR A 8 0.90 6.31 28.12
CA THR A 8 0.65 7.73 27.78
C THR A 8 1.82 8.38 27.04
N LEU A 9 3.06 7.94 27.28
CA LEU A 9 4.27 8.47 26.61
C LEU A 9 4.41 7.91 25.17
N PHE A 10 4.10 6.63 24.97
CA PHE A 10 4.05 5.97 23.66
C PHE A 10 2.67 6.09 22.98
N HIS A 11 1.90 7.16 23.22
CA HIS A 11 0.69 7.54 22.46
C HIS A 11 -0.15 6.35 21.91
N VAL A 12 -0.40 5.31 22.72
CA VAL A 12 -1.13 4.12 22.27
C VAL A 12 -2.45 4.58 21.67
N GLY A 13 -2.65 4.31 20.37
CA GLY A 13 -3.73 4.95 19.64
C GLY A 13 -3.59 4.90 18.13
N ARG A 14 -4.54 5.55 17.46
CA ARG A 14 -4.68 5.52 16.01
C ARG A 14 -3.46 6.04 15.25
N ILE A 15 -2.87 7.13 15.72
CA ILE A 15 -1.78 7.82 15.01
C ILE A 15 -0.52 6.93 14.97
N PRO A 16 0.00 6.37 16.08
CA PRO A 16 1.15 5.47 16.00
C PRO A 16 0.88 4.19 15.20
N GLY A 17 -0.35 3.67 15.21
CA GLY A 17 -0.75 2.54 14.36
C GLY A 17 -0.63 2.85 12.87
N ILE A 18 -1.03 4.05 12.45
CA ILE A 18 -0.87 4.51 11.05
C ILE A 18 0.61 4.68 10.72
N ILE A 19 1.38 5.34 11.58
CA ILE A 19 2.82 5.56 11.35
C ILE A 19 3.56 4.22 11.24
N ALA A 20 3.30 3.27 12.15
CA ALA A 20 3.87 1.94 12.10
C ALA A 20 3.51 1.20 10.80
N SER A 21 2.28 1.35 10.32
CA SER A 21 1.83 0.75 9.06
C SER A 21 2.54 1.34 7.84
N VAL A 22 2.77 2.66 7.83
CA VAL A 22 3.54 3.32 6.77
C VAL A 22 4.99 2.84 6.80
N ILE A 23 5.66 2.89 7.96
CA ILE A 23 7.06 2.46 8.11
C ILE A 23 7.22 0.99 7.68
N TYR A 24 6.27 0.13 8.05
CA TYR A 24 6.26 -1.27 7.65
C TYR A 24 6.20 -1.46 6.13
N ALA A 25 5.39 -0.66 5.43
CA ALA A 25 5.21 -0.78 3.99
C ALA A 25 6.29 -0.05 3.16
N LEU A 26 7.06 0.86 3.75
CA LEU A 26 8.07 1.66 3.05
C LEU A 26 9.11 0.82 2.28
N PRO A 27 9.77 -0.20 2.88
CA PRO A 27 10.76 -1.00 2.16
C PRO A 27 10.16 -1.70 0.93
N ALA A 28 8.95 -2.24 1.08
CA ALA A 28 8.23 -2.87 -0.02
C ALA A 28 7.86 -1.85 -1.11
N ALA A 29 7.41 -0.66 -0.74
CA ALA A 29 7.10 0.42 -1.67
C ALA A 29 8.31 0.80 -2.54
N VAL A 30 9.48 0.98 -1.91
CA VAL A 30 10.74 1.27 -2.63
C VAL A 30 11.12 0.11 -3.53
N HIS A 31 11.05 -1.13 -3.03
CA HIS A 31 11.41 -2.32 -3.80
C HIS A 31 10.54 -2.50 -5.05
N TYR A 32 9.21 -2.42 -4.90
CA TYR A 32 8.30 -2.57 -6.04
C TYR A 32 8.40 -1.40 -7.02
N THR A 33 8.71 -0.20 -6.55
CA THR A 33 8.96 0.97 -7.41
C THR A 33 10.24 0.79 -8.24
N ASP A 34 11.33 0.33 -7.63
CA ASP A 34 12.58 0.03 -8.34
C ASP A 34 12.38 -1.07 -9.39
N LEU A 35 11.67 -2.16 -9.03
CA LEU A 35 11.29 -3.19 -9.98
C LEU A 35 10.45 -2.64 -11.14
N GLY A 36 9.48 -1.75 -10.87
CA GLY A 36 8.64 -1.15 -11.90
C GLY A 36 9.42 -0.27 -12.87
N LEU A 37 10.35 0.55 -12.37
CA LEU A 37 11.21 1.39 -13.21
C LEU A 37 12.20 0.56 -14.05
N ARG A 38 12.76 -0.52 -13.49
CA ARG A 38 13.67 -1.42 -14.21
C ARG A 38 13.01 -2.22 -15.33
N ARG A 39 11.68 -2.31 -15.37
CA ARG A 39 10.94 -2.96 -16.47
C ARG A 39 10.84 -2.09 -17.71
N VAL A 40 11.20 -0.81 -17.63
CA VAL A 40 11.24 0.08 -18.80
C VAL A 40 12.36 -0.39 -19.74
N PRO A 41 12.07 -0.63 -21.04
CA PRO A 41 13.06 -1.20 -21.96
C PRO A 41 14.31 -0.34 -22.16
N ALA A 42 15.47 -1.02 -22.28
CA ALA A 42 16.78 -0.47 -22.63
C ALA A 42 16.73 0.60 -23.72
N GLU A 43 16.03 0.25 -24.79
CA GLU A 43 15.96 0.95 -26.05
C GLU A 43 15.28 2.32 -25.91
N THR A 44 14.34 2.45 -24.97
CA THR A 44 13.68 3.74 -24.70
C THR A 44 14.62 4.75 -24.04
N HIS A 45 15.65 4.25 -23.33
CA HIS A 45 16.69 5.08 -22.75
C HIS A 45 17.62 5.63 -23.82
N GLU A 46 18.11 4.75 -24.69
CA GLU A 46 19.01 5.09 -25.81
C GLU A 46 18.32 6.03 -26.80
N ALA A 47 17.03 5.81 -27.07
CA ALA A 47 16.22 6.72 -27.87
C ALA A 47 16.12 8.11 -27.22
N ALA A 48 15.76 8.18 -25.94
CA ALA A 48 15.63 9.45 -25.23
C ALA A 48 16.96 10.24 -25.18
N GLU A 49 18.09 9.54 -24.97
CA GLU A 49 19.43 10.15 -25.01
C GLU A 49 19.81 10.62 -26.41
N SER A 50 19.46 9.87 -27.46
CA SER A 50 19.68 10.27 -28.86
C SER A 50 18.92 11.53 -29.25
N PHE A 51 17.75 11.77 -28.63
CA PHE A 51 16.99 13.02 -28.77
C PHE A 51 17.48 14.15 -27.84
N GLY A 52 18.56 13.94 -27.09
CA GLY A 52 19.17 14.96 -26.22
C GLY A 52 18.45 15.18 -24.89
N ALA A 53 17.62 14.23 -24.43
CA ALA A 53 16.92 14.36 -23.16
C ALA A 53 17.88 14.28 -21.96
N THR A 54 17.79 15.24 -21.04
CA THR A 54 18.50 15.17 -19.76
C THR A 54 17.94 14.05 -18.88
N ARG A 55 18.72 13.55 -17.92
CA ARG A 55 18.28 12.49 -16.97
C ARG A 55 16.94 12.81 -16.28
N ALA A 56 16.72 14.06 -15.89
CA ALA A 56 15.47 14.47 -15.24
C ALA A 56 14.29 14.53 -16.22
N GLN A 57 14.52 14.93 -17.48
CA GLN A 57 13.51 14.90 -18.52
C GLN A 57 13.14 13.46 -18.90
N ARG A 58 14.15 12.59 -19.07
CA ARG A 58 13.97 11.16 -19.34
C ARG A 58 13.18 10.48 -18.23
N LEU A 59 13.56 10.67 -16.96
CA LEU A 59 12.84 10.08 -15.83
C LEU A 59 11.37 10.53 -15.82
N ARG A 60 11.10 11.85 -15.90
CA ARG A 60 9.75 12.39 -15.73
C ARG A 60 8.83 12.18 -16.93
N HIS A 61 9.36 12.23 -18.16
CA HIS A 61 8.55 12.24 -19.38
C HIS A 61 8.62 10.94 -20.18
N VAL A 62 9.58 10.06 -19.88
CA VAL A 62 9.75 8.78 -20.60
C VAL A 62 9.59 7.62 -19.63
N GLU A 63 10.46 7.50 -18.62
CA GLU A 63 10.47 6.34 -17.71
C GLU A 63 9.22 6.29 -16.83
N MET A 64 8.82 7.40 -16.21
CA MET A 64 7.66 7.45 -15.30
C MET A 64 6.33 7.14 -16.00
N PRO A 65 6.00 7.71 -17.19
CA PRO A 65 4.80 7.33 -17.92
C PRO A 65 4.79 5.86 -18.38
N LEU A 66 5.93 5.35 -18.85
CA LEU A 66 6.05 3.95 -19.28
C LEU A 66 5.96 2.96 -18.11
N ALA A 67 6.53 3.30 -16.97
CA ALA A 67 6.46 2.50 -15.75
C ALA A 67 5.11 2.66 -15.01
N ALA A 68 4.28 3.64 -15.36
CA ALA A 68 3.08 3.99 -14.60
C ALA A 68 2.13 2.80 -14.32
N PRO A 69 1.86 1.87 -15.27
CA PRO A 69 1.04 0.69 -14.99
C PRO A 69 1.65 -0.22 -13.91
N GLU A 70 2.97 -0.40 -13.95
CA GLU A 70 3.71 -1.23 -12.99
C GLU A 70 3.78 -0.56 -11.62
N LEU A 71 3.92 0.76 -11.59
CA LEU A 71 3.82 1.54 -10.36
C LEU A 71 2.44 1.42 -9.72
N MET A 72 1.36 1.29 -10.50
CA MET A 72 0.03 1.02 -9.94
C MET A 72 -0.10 -0.38 -9.36
N VAL A 73 0.54 -1.38 -9.96
CA VAL A 73 0.64 -2.71 -9.34
C VAL A 73 1.42 -2.63 -8.02
N ALA A 74 2.52 -1.88 -7.97
CA ALA A 74 3.29 -1.63 -6.75
C ALA A 74 2.44 -0.96 -5.66
N VAL A 75 1.67 0.07 -6.01
CA VAL A 75 0.74 0.76 -5.09
C VAL A 75 -0.30 -0.21 -4.53
N ASN A 76 -0.85 -1.11 -5.37
CA ASN A 76 -1.79 -2.13 -4.89
C ASN A 76 -1.15 -3.00 -3.79
N GLN A 77 0.10 -3.45 -4.00
CA GLN A 77 0.81 -4.27 -3.00
C GLN A 77 1.04 -3.51 -1.69
N VAL A 78 1.41 -2.23 -1.77
CA VAL A 78 1.58 -1.37 -0.60
C VAL A 78 0.27 -1.21 0.16
N ILE A 79 -0.85 -1.00 -0.54
CA ILE A 79 -2.19 -0.94 0.09
C ILE A 79 -2.50 -2.25 0.81
N MET A 80 -2.25 -3.40 0.17
CA MET A 80 -2.52 -4.71 0.78
C MET A 80 -1.67 -4.94 2.04
N LEU A 81 -0.39 -4.56 2.02
CA LEU A 81 0.49 -4.62 3.19
C LEU A 81 -0.01 -3.72 4.33
N ILE A 82 -0.45 -2.50 4.02
CA ILE A 82 -1.01 -1.58 5.00
C ILE A 82 -2.31 -2.13 5.59
N LEU A 83 -3.21 -2.68 4.77
CA LEU A 83 -4.46 -3.29 5.24
C LEU A 83 -4.21 -4.47 6.19
N ALA A 84 -3.22 -5.31 5.89
CA ALA A 84 -2.80 -6.38 6.79
C ALA A 84 -2.26 -5.81 8.12
N MET A 85 -1.44 -4.76 8.05
CA MET A 85 -0.86 -4.12 9.23
C MET A 85 -1.89 -3.37 10.08
N VAL A 86 -2.99 -2.87 9.52
CA VAL A 86 -4.09 -2.23 10.28
C VAL A 86 -4.73 -3.20 11.28
N VAL A 87 -4.86 -4.49 10.93
CA VAL A 87 -5.38 -5.51 11.86
C VAL A 87 -4.43 -5.73 13.02
N ILE A 88 -3.12 -5.79 12.74
CA ILE A 88 -2.07 -5.94 13.76
C ILE A 88 -2.02 -4.69 14.64
N ALA A 89 -2.09 -3.49 14.07
CA ALA A 89 -2.16 -2.23 14.80
C ALA A 89 -3.38 -2.18 15.74
N GLY A 90 -4.48 -2.84 15.38
CA GLY A 90 -5.64 -3.04 16.25
C GLY A 90 -5.32 -3.73 17.58
N LEU A 91 -4.34 -4.65 17.60
CA LEU A 91 -3.91 -5.35 18.83
C LEU A 91 -3.32 -4.40 19.87
N VAL A 92 -2.66 -3.35 19.40
CA VAL A 92 -2.01 -2.33 20.23
C VAL A 92 -2.85 -1.05 20.32
N GLY A 93 -4.17 -1.13 20.10
CA GLY A 93 -5.07 0.02 20.30
C GLY A 93 -5.10 1.02 19.13
N GLY A 94 -4.68 0.64 17.93
CA GLY A 94 -4.74 1.45 16.71
C GLY A 94 -6.16 1.87 16.28
N GLY A 95 -7.19 1.30 16.88
CA GLY A 95 -8.59 1.64 16.58
C GLY A 95 -9.07 1.13 15.21
N GLY A 96 -10.22 1.65 14.78
CA GLY A 96 -10.81 1.32 13.47
C GLY A 96 -11.19 -0.15 13.31
N LEU A 97 -11.24 -0.62 12.06
CA LEU A 97 -11.61 -2.00 11.71
C LEU A 97 -10.66 -3.04 12.33
N GLY A 98 -9.37 -2.72 12.46
CA GLY A 98 -8.40 -3.64 13.08
C GLY A 98 -8.73 -3.93 14.54
N LEU A 99 -9.17 -2.93 15.30
CA LEU A 99 -9.56 -3.12 16.69
C LEU A 99 -10.86 -3.94 16.84
N GLU A 100 -11.84 -3.73 15.97
CA GLU A 100 -13.07 -4.55 15.98
C GLU A 100 -12.80 -6.00 15.59
N ALA A 101 -11.91 -6.23 14.62
CA ALA A 101 -11.48 -7.58 14.23
C ALA A 101 -10.83 -8.30 15.41
N VAL A 102 -9.91 -7.62 16.12
CA VAL A 102 -9.25 -8.16 17.31
C VAL A 102 -10.23 -8.46 18.44
N ARG A 103 -11.23 -7.59 18.67
CA ARG A 103 -12.26 -7.82 19.70
C ARG A 103 -13.13 -9.03 19.38
N GLY A 104 -13.48 -9.21 18.11
CA GLY A 104 -14.23 -10.36 17.63
C GLY A 104 -13.49 -11.68 17.78
N LEU A 105 -12.15 -11.67 17.65
CA LEU A 105 -11.29 -12.83 17.90
C LEU A 105 -11.14 -13.16 19.39
N ARG A 106 -11.13 -12.14 20.27
CA ARG A 106 -10.85 -12.32 21.70
C ARG A 106 -12.07 -12.66 22.57
N ARG A 107 -13.29 -12.39 22.11
CA ARG A 107 -14.52 -12.58 22.90
C ARG A 107 -15.45 -13.56 22.19
N SER A 108 -15.74 -14.68 22.86
CA SER A 108 -16.67 -15.72 22.41
C SER A 108 -18.06 -15.15 22.06
N ASP A 109 -18.48 -14.11 22.77
CA ASP A 109 -19.81 -13.48 22.61
C ASP A 109 -19.83 -12.45 21.46
N ALA A 110 -18.66 -12.09 20.93
CA ALA A 110 -18.49 -11.08 19.86
C ALA A 110 -18.09 -11.70 18.52
N VAL A 111 -18.19 -13.04 18.38
CA VAL A 111 -17.86 -13.76 17.13
C VAL A 111 -18.67 -13.22 15.95
N GLY A 112 -19.95 -12.86 16.16
CA GLY A 112 -20.78 -12.23 15.13
C GLY A 112 -20.20 -10.90 14.62
N ARG A 113 -19.74 -10.02 15.51
CA ARG A 113 -19.07 -8.76 15.12
C ARG A 113 -17.70 -9.00 14.49
N GLY A 114 -16.96 -9.99 14.96
CA GLY A 114 -15.68 -10.38 14.36
C GLY A 114 -15.86 -10.82 12.90
N PHE A 115 -16.89 -11.61 12.64
CA PHE A 115 -17.26 -12.05 11.30
C PHE A 115 -17.70 -10.89 10.40
N GLU A 116 -18.58 -10.02 10.89
CA GLU A 116 -19.00 -8.81 10.18
C GLU A 116 -17.80 -7.91 9.81
N THR A 117 -16.90 -7.69 10.78
CA THR A 117 -15.68 -6.90 10.55
C THR A 117 -14.76 -7.56 9.53
N GLY A 118 -14.60 -8.89 9.60
CA GLY A 118 -13.81 -9.65 8.62
C GLY A 118 -14.34 -9.48 7.20
N ILE A 119 -15.66 -9.60 7.02
CA ILE A 119 -16.30 -9.36 5.72
C ILE A 119 -16.08 -7.90 5.27
N ALA A 120 -16.26 -6.93 6.16
CA ALA A 120 -16.04 -5.52 5.83
C ALA A 120 -14.61 -5.24 5.35
N ILE A 121 -13.60 -5.84 6.00
CA ILE A 121 -12.19 -5.71 5.60
C ILE A 121 -11.94 -6.37 4.24
N VAL A 122 -12.48 -7.57 4.00
CA VAL A 122 -12.34 -8.28 2.70
C VAL A 122 -12.99 -7.50 1.57
N LEU A 123 -14.20 -6.97 1.78
CA LEU A 123 -14.89 -6.14 0.79
C LEU A 123 -14.11 -4.85 0.50
N LEU A 124 -13.58 -4.19 1.53
CA LEU A 124 -12.74 -3.01 1.36
C LEU A 124 -11.48 -3.33 0.54
N ALA A 125 -10.79 -4.44 0.86
CA ALA A 125 -9.62 -4.89 0.12
C ALA A 125 -9.96 -5.19 -1.35
N ALA A 126 -11.07 -5.88 -1.61
CA ALA A 126 -11.52 -6.19 -2.97
C ALA A 126 -11.90 -4.94 -3.78
N ILE A 127 -12.53 -3.94 -3.15
CA ILE A 127 -12.85 -2.66 -3.78
C ILE A 127 -11.56 -1.91 -4.14
N LEU A 128 -10.62 -1.82 -3.21
CA LEU A 128 -9.33 -1.15 -3.44
C LEU A 128 -8.54 -1.84 -4.55
N ASP A 129 -8.46 -3.17 -4.52
CA ASP A 129 -7.79 -3.96 -5.56
C ASP A 129 -8.40 -3.70 -6.95
N ARG A 130 -9.74 -3.67 -7.06
CA ARG A 130 -10.43 -3.34 -8.32
C ARG A 130 -10.14 -1.93 -8.80
N LEU A 131 -10.19 -0.94 -7.90
CA LEU A 131 -9.92 0.46 -8.24
C LEU A 131 -8.48 0.63 -8.74
N THR A 132 -7.50 0.07 -8.03
CA THR A 132 -6.09 0.19 -8.41
C THR A 132 -5.79 -0.52 -9.73
N ARG A 133 -6.38 -1.71 -9.98
CA ARG A 133 -6.27 -2.39 -11.28
C ARG A 133 -6.91 -1.59 -12.40
N ALA A 134 -8.10 -1.02 -12.19
CA ALA A 134 -8.75 -0.20 -13.20
C ALA A 134 -7.91 1.03 -13.58
N VAL A 135 -7.20 1.64 -12.64
CA VAL A 135 -6.25 2.72 -12.92
C VAL A 135 -5.04 2.20 -13.68
N ALA A 136 -4.46 1.07 -13.27
CA ALA A 136 -3.33 0.44 -13.96
C ALA A 136 -3.65 0.13 -15.42
N ASP A 137 -4.82 -0.45 -15.69
CA ASP A 137 -5.27 -0.80 -17.04
C ASP A 137 -5.49 0.43 -17.93
N ARG A 138 -5.95 1.56 -17.36
CA ARG A 138 -6.09 2.83 -18.10
C ARG A 138 -4.74 3.46 -18.47
N LEU A 139 -3.70 3.20 -17.69
CA LEU A 139 -2.36 3.72 -17.92
C LEU A 139 -1.55 2.85 -18.89
N ARG A 140 -2.01 1.62 -19.17
CA ARG A 140 -1.31 0.73 -20.11
C ARG A 140 -1.33 1.34 -21.51
N PRO A 141 -0.15 1.53 -22.14
CA PRO A 141 -0.09 1.94 -23.54
C PRO A 141 -0.83 0.92 -24.41
N PRO A 142 -1.54 1.35 -25.48
CA PRO A 142 -2.08 0.42 -26.45
C PRO A 142 -0.95 -0.43 -27.03
N ALA A 143 -1.13 -1.75 -27.05
CA ALA A 143 -0.17 -2.66 -27.66
C ALA A 143 0.04 -2.24 -29.12
N ALA A 144 1.28 -1.92 -29.49
CA ALA A 144 1.63 -1.77 -30.89
C ALA A 144 1.46 -3.14 -31.56
N VAL A 145 0.42 -3.26 -32.39
CA VAL A 145 0.18 -4.40 -33.29
C VAL A 145 1.02 -4.22 -34.53
#